data_AF-A0A7C1WM51-F1
#
_entry.id   AF-A0A7C1WM51-F1
#
_cell.length_a   1.000
_cell.length_b   1.000
_cell.length_c   1.000
_cell.angle_alpha   90.00
_cell.angle_beta   90.00
_cell.angle_gamma   90.00
#
_symmetry.space_group_name_H-M   'P 1'
#
loop_
_entity.id
_entity.type
_entity.pdbx_description
1 polymer ?
#
loop_
_entity_poly.entity_id
_entity_poly.type
_entity_poly.pdbx_seq_one_letter_code
_entity_poly.pdbx_strand_id
1 'polypeptide(L)'
;HHLYALNPDGTLKWRYETEGDVHRSPAIGSDGTVYIGSEDGFLYALGPDGIWKWRYQTQGGIWTSPAIGADGTVYFVSEDGHLYAIQGSGPLADSPWPKFQHDNQNTGRVGGGRCAYGGLE
;
A
#
# COMPACT_ATOMS: atom_id res chain seq x y z
N HIS A 1 -10.09 -7.33 12.26
CA HIS A 1 -10.73 -6.67 11.09
C HIS A 1 -10.52 -7.52 9.84
N HIS A 2 -11.04 -7.13 8.67
CA HIS A 2 -10.89 -7.95 7.46
C HIS A 2 -10.33 -7.16 6.28
N LEU A 3 -9.46 -7.82 5.53
CA LEU A 3 -9.05 -7.43 4.19
C LEU A 3 -9.87 -8.22 3.18
N TYR A 4 -10.31 -7.55 2.12
CA TYR A 4 -11.07 -8.16 1.04
C TYR A 4 -10.36 -7.88 -0.28
N ALA A 5 -10.25 -8.89 -1.12
CA ALA A 5 -9.98 -8.72 -2.53
C ALA A 5 -11.20 -9.15 -3.34
N LEU A 6 -11.55 -8.33 -4.32
CA LEU A 6 -12.66 -8.57 -5.23
C LEU A 6 -12.11 -8.79 -6.64
N ASN A 7 -12.76 -9.66 -7.40
CA ASN A 7 -12.57 -9.75 -8.83
C ASN A 7 -13.19 -8.51 -9.52
N PRO A 8 -12.82 -8.20 -10.78
CA PRO A 8 -13.40 -7.07 -11.52
C PRO A 8 -14.92 -7.13 -11.69
N ASP A 9 -15.50 -8.33 -11.63
CA ASP A 9 -16.95 -8.56 -11.67
C ASP A 9 -17.66 -8.33 -10.32
N GLY A 10 -16.91 -7.94 -9.27
CA GLY A 10 -17.40 -7.70 -7.92
C GLY A 10 -17.50 -8.95 -7.05
N THR A 11 -17.18 -10.14 -7.57
CA THR A 11 -17.18 -11.37 -6.77
C THR A 11 -16.02 -11.40 -5.78
N LEU A 12 -16.23 -12.03 -4.62
CA LEU A 12 -15.18 -12.18 -3.60
C LEU A 12 -14.08 -13.10 -4.14
N LYS A 13 -12.85 -12.57 -4.24
CA LYS A 13 -11.67 -13.35 -4.58
C LYS A 13 -11.10 -14.05 -3.35
N TRP A 14 -10.86 -13.28 -2.29
CA TRP A 14 -10.43 -13.78 -0.99
C TRP A 14 -10.72 -12.78 0.12
N ARG A 15 -10.69 -13.24 1.36
CA ARG A 15 -10.68 -12.40 2.56
C ARG A 15 -9.62 -12.90 3.54
N TYR A 16 -9.02 -11.98 4.28
CA TYR A 16 -8.04 -12.27 5.31
C TYR A 16 -8.40 -11.53 6.61
N GLU A 17 -8.43 -12.24 7.73
CA GLU A 17 -8.74 -11.66 9.04
C GLU A 17 -7.45 -11.18 9.72
N THR A 18 -7.43 -9.90 10.09
CA THR A 18 -6.39 -9.30 10.92
C THR A 18 -6.84 -9.26 12.37
N GLU A 19 -5.90 -9.33 13.31
CA GLU A 19 -6.20 -9.30 14.74
C GLU A 19 -6.53 -7.86 15.21
N GLY A 20 -5.89 -6.86 14.60
CA GLY A 20 -6.20 -5.43 14.80
C GLY A 20 -6.95 -4.78 13.65
N ASP A 21 -7.30 -3.51 13.85
CA ASP A 21 -7.94 -2.68 12.84
C ASP A 21 -6.99 -2.37 11.69
N VAL A 22 -7.55 -2.32 10.48
CA VAL A 22 -6.85 -1.89 9.27
C VAL A 22 -7.47 -0.58 8.80
N HIS A 23 -6.79 0.53 9.09
CA HIS A 23 -7.33 1.86 8.80
C HIS A 23 -6.84 2.49 7.51
N ARG A 24 -5.74 1.97 6.94
CA ARG A 24 -5.01 2.64 5.85
C ARG A 24 -4.98 1.80 4.58
N SER A 25 -4.66 2.46 3.47
CA SER A 25 -4.63 1.83 2.16
C SER A 25 -3.50 0.79 2.06
N PRO A 26 -3.73 -0.37 1.43
CA PRO A 26 -2.67 -1.32 1.11
C PRO A 26 -1.73 -0.77 0.01
N ALA A 27 -0.55 -1.37 -0.08
CA ALA A 27 0.37 -1.21 -1.22
C ALA A 27 0.58 -2.57 -1.89
N ILE A 28 0.70 -2.60 -3.22
CA ILE A 28 0.84 -3.85 -3.98
C ILE A 28 2.18 -3.88 -4.71
N GLY A 29 2.99 -4.91 -4.45
CA GLY A 29 4.24 -5.18 -5.18
C GLY A 29 4.00 -5.80 -6.55
N SER A 30 4.97 -5.70 -7.45
CA SER A 30 4.89 -6.16 -8.85
C SER A 30 4.67 -7.67 -8.99
N ASP A 31 4.96 -8.44 -7.95
CA ASP A 31 4.68 -9.86 -7.86
C ASP A 31 3.28 -10.19 -7.32
N GLY A 32 2.44 -9.17 -7.10
CA GLY A 32 1.09 -9.28 -6.56
C GLY A 32 1.02 -9.36 -5.03
N THR A 33 2.12 -9.13 -4.31
CA THR A 33 2.12 -9.11 -2.85
C THR A 33 1.42 -7.86 -2.33
N VAL A 34 0.47 -8.05 -1.42
CA VAL A 34 -0.27 -6.98 -0.74
C VAL A 34 0.36 -6.72 0.61
N TYR A 35 0.79 -5.48 0.84
CA TYR A 35 1.34 -5.00 2.09
C TYR A 35 0.34 -4.13 2.84
N ILE A 36 0.19 -4.38 4.13
CA ILE A 36 -0.79 -3.67 4.95
C ILE A 36 -0.34 -3.59 6.41
N GLY A 37 -0.42 -2.40 6.98
CA GLY A 37 -0.22 -2.16 8.41
C GLY A 37 -1.52 -2.31 9.19
N SER A 38 -1.41 -2.85 10.41
CA SER A 38 -2.52 -3.05 11.33
C SER A 38 -2.21 -2.39 12.69
N GLU A 39 -3.26 -2.03 13.43
CA GLU A 39 -3.14 -1.51 14.79
C GLU A 39 -2.60 -2.52 15.81
N ASP A 40 -2.64 -3.81 15.48
CA ASP A 40 -2.00 -4.87 16.28
C ASP A 40 -0.46 -4.80 16.27
N GLY A 41 0.10 -3.82 15.55
CA GLY A 41 1.53 -3.59 15.43
C GLY A 41 2.22 -4.47 14.40
N PHE A 42 1.47 -5.18 13.56
CA PHE A 42 2.02 -5.98 12.47
C PHE A 42 1.89 -5.30 11.10
N LEU A 43 3.00 -5.34 10.35
CA LEU A 43 2.95 -5.23 8.89
C LEU A 43 2.75 -6.64 8.32
N TYR A 44 1.65 -6.86 7.61
CA TYR A 44 1.35 -8.11 6.92
C TYR A 44 1.75 -8.02 5.44
N ALA A 45 2.31 -9.12 4.92
CA ALA A 45 2.51 -9.33 3.49
C ALA A 45 1.70 -10.55 3.06
N LEU A 46 0.69 -10.34 2.21
CA LEU A 46 -0.20 -11.37 1.69
C LEU A 46 0.10 -11.63 0.21
N GLY A 47 0.07 -12.87 -0.22
CA GLY A 47 0.12 -13.24 -1.62
C GLY A 47 -1.12 -12.80 -2.40
N PRO A 48 -1.08 -12.85 -3.74
CA PRO A 48 -2.22 -12.50 -4.60
C PRO A 48 -3.43 -13.43 -4.44
N ASP A 49 -3.22 -14.58 -3.80
CA ASP A 49 -4.19 -15.60 -3.37
C ASP A 49 -4.77 -15.35 -1.97
N GLY A 50 -4.29 -14.33 -1.25
CA GLY A 50 -4.70 -14.01 0.12
C GLY A 50 -3.99 -14.83 1.19
N ILE A 51 -3.02 -15.68 0.82
CA ILE A 51 -2.22 -16.45 1.78
C ILE A 51 -1.10 -15.57 2.31
N TRP A 52 -0.94 -15.49 3.64
CA TRP A 52 0.13 -14.70 4.23
C TRP A 52 1.51 -15.28 3.85
N LYS A 53 2.40 -14.41 3.36
CA LYS A 53 3.80 -14.74 3.08
C LYS A 53 4.65 -14.57 4.33
N TRP A 54 4.48 -13.45 5.00
CA TRP A 54 5.15 -13.11 6.26
C TRP A 54 4.43 -11.97 6.98
N ARG A 55 4.79 -11.74 8.24
CA ARG A 55 4.44 -10.53 9.00
C ARG A 55 5.65 -10.02 9.78
N TYR A 56 5.72 -8.72 9.99
CA TYR A 56 6.74 -8.08 10.80
C TYR A 56 6.12 -7.35 11.98
N GLN A 57 6.65 -7.56 13.18
CA GLN A 57 6.15 -6.98 14.41
C GLN A 57 6.90 -5.70 14.78
N THR A 58 6.16 -4.63 15.05
CA THR A 58 6.67 -3.38 15.64
C THR A 58 6.24 -3.24 17.10
N GLN A 59 6.69 -2.19 17.78
CA GLN A 59 6.37 -1.97 19.21
C GLN A 59 5.13 -1.08 19.42
N GLY A 60 4.50 -0.61 18.34
CA GLY A 60 3.27 0.19 18.36
C GLY A 60 2.39 -0.11 17.15
N GLY A 61 1.16 0.43 17.11
CA GLY A 61 0.26 0.22 15.98
C GLY A 61 0.79 0.85 14.69
N ILE A 62 0.42 0.29 13.53
CA ILE A 62 0.79 0.86 12.23
C ILE A 62 -0.41 1.59 11.64
N TRP A 63 -0.42 2.91 11.82
CA TRP A 63 -1.48 3.81 11.35
C TRP A 63 -1.16 4.48 10.01
N THR A 64 -0.19 3.97 9.26
CA THR A 64 0.29 4.58 8.01
C THR A 64 0.12 3.65 6.81
N SER A 65 -0.05 4.23 5.62
CA SER A 65 -0.07 3.44 4.37
C SER A 65 1.37 3.06 4.00
N PRO A 66 1.69 1.77 3.76
CA PRO A 66 3.01 1.38 3.29
C PRO A 66 3.39 2.05 1.97
N ALA A 67 4.68 2.23 1.73
CA ALA A 67 5.25 2.68 0.46
C ALA A 67 6.30 1.69 -0.03
N ILE A 68 6.30 1.36 -1.32
CA ILE A 68 7.27 0.42 -1.91
C ILE A 68 8.24 1.22 -2.76
N GLY A 69 9.53 1.13 -2.45
CA GLY A 69 10.62 1.71 -3.22
C GLY A 69 10.82 1.00 -4.55
N ALA A 70 11.58 1.65 -5.46
CA ALA A 70 11.92 1.06 -6.76
C ALA A 70 12.82 -0.19 -6.64
N ASP A 71 13.48 -0.35 -5.50
CA ASP A 71 14.27 -1.52 -5.10
C ASP A 71 13.44 -2.62 -4.42
N GLY A 72 12.14 -2.39 -4.25
CA GLY A 72 11.22 -3.29 -3.55
C GLY A 72 11.30 -3.21 -2.03
N THR A 73 12.02 -2.24 -1.45
CA THR A 73 11.98 -2.00 -0.01
C THR A 73 10.63 -1.40 0.38
N VAL A 74 9.99 -1.94 1.42
CA VAL A 74 8.73 -1.47 1.98
C VAL A 74 9.00 -0.56 3.17
N TYR A 75 8.49 0.66 3.10
CA TYR A 75 8.62 1.71 4.11
C TYR A 75 7.30 1.97 4.80
N PHE A 76 7.32 2.08 6.13
CA PHE A 76 6.15 2.39 6.95
C PHE A 76 6.59 2.93 8.32
N VAL A 77 5.70 3.70 8.95
CA VAL A 77 5.94 4.28 10.29
C VAL A 77 5.00 3.63 11.29
N SER A 78 5.54 3.28 12.45
CA SER A 78 4.80 2.76 13.60
C SER A 78 4.61 3.86 14.66
N GLU A 79 3.60 3.70 15.51
CA GLU A 79 3.37 4.54 16.69
C GLU A 79 4.50 4.49 17.71
N ASP A 80 5.40 3.50 17.63
CA ASP A 80 6.62 3.46 18.45
C ASP A 80 7.65 4.56 18.10
N GLY A 81 7.33 5.39 17.09
CA GLY A 81 8.13 6.54 16.68
C GLY A 81 9.21 6.22 15.66
N HIS A 82 9.27 4.99 15.12
CA HIS A 82 10.28 4.59 14.16
C HIS A 82 9.74 4.49 12.72
N LEU A 83 10.62 4.84 11.78
CA LEU A 83 10.48 4.50 10.37
C LEU A 83 11.17 3.15 10.13
N TYR A 84 10.41 2.21 9.58
CA TYR A 84 10.90 0.89 9.22
C TYR A 84 11.13 0.79 7.72
N ALA A 85 12.16 0.04 7.34
CA ALA A 85 12.48 -0.33 5.97
C ALA A 85 12.73 -1.84 5.94
N ILE A 86 11.87 -2.58 5.24
CA ILE A 86 11.91 -4.04 5.18
C ILE A 86 11.97 -4.46 3.73
N GLN A 87 12.83 -5.43 3.41
CA GLN A 87 12.89 -5.95 2.05
C GLN A 87 11.58 -6.65 1.69
N GLY A 88 10.91 -6.13 0.67
CA GLY A 88 9.74 -6.75 0.06
C GLY A 88 10.13 -7.79 -1.00
N SER A 89 9.16 -8.16 -1.82
CA SER A 89 9.31 -9.18 -2.86
C SER A 89 9.46 -8.62 -4.27
N GLY A 90 9.38 -7.30 -4.43
CA GLY A 90 9.57 -6.60 -5.70
C GLY A 90 9.17 -5.12 -5.61
N PRO A 91 9.46 -4.31 -6.66
CA PRO A 91 9.04 -2.91 -6.74
C PRO A 91 7.51 -2.78 -6.73
N LEU A 92 6.99 -1.55 -6.64
CA LEU A 92 5.54 -1.29 -6.73
C LEU A 92 4.94 -1.85 -8.04
N ALA A 93 3.73 -2.42 -7.97
CA ALA A 93 3.04 -2.98 -9.13
C ALA A 93 2.69 -1.91 -10.17
N ASP A 94 2.94 -2.21 -11.45
CA ASP A 94 2.42 -1.43 -12.58
C ASP A 94 0.97 -1.86 -12.85
N SER A 95 0.03 -1.35 -12.06
CA SER A 95 -1.39 -1.66 -12.17
C SER A 95 -2.25 -0.43 -11.94
N PRO A 96 -3.55 -0.44 -12.33
CA PRO A 96 -4.48 0.66 -12.04
C PRO A 96 -4.74 0.89 -10.55
N TRP A 97 -4.15 0.11 -9.64
CA TRP A 97 -4.33 0.28 -8.20
C TRP A 97 -3.06 -0.11 -7.42
N PRO A 98 -1.97 0.68 -7.46
CA PRO A 98 -0.82 0.36 -6.64
C PRO A 98 -0.90 1.00 -5.25
N LYS A 99 -1.66 2.11 -5.11
CA LYS A 99 -1.90 2.90 -3.90
C LYS A 99 -3.01 3.96 -4.15
N PHE A 100 -3.59 4.55 -3.11
CA PHE A 100 -4.43 5.76 -3.23
C PHE A 100 -3.67 6.87 -3.99
N GLN A 101 -4.32 7.50 -4.99
CA GLN A 101 -3.84 8.63 -5.81
C GLN A 101 -2.81 8.37 -6.93
N HIS A 102 -2.48 7.12 -7.27
CA HIS A 102 -1.74 6.80 -8.53
C HIS A 102 -0.32 7.41 -8.66
N ASP A 103 0.34 7.83 -7.56
CA ASP A 103 1.75 8.21 -7.63
C ASP A 103 2.57 7.82 -6.37
N ASN A 104 3.88 7.79 -6.55
CA ASN A 104 4.85 7.36 -5.53
C ASN A 104 5.08 8.44 -4.44
N GLN A 105 4.39 9.59 -4.49
CA GLN A 105 4.70 10.74 -3.63
C GLN A 105 3.60 11.08 -2.62
N ASN A 106 2.43 10.42 -2.66
CA ASN A 106 1.26 10.84 -1.89
C ASN A 106 0.91 12.33 -2.12
N THR A 107 1.31 12.89 -3.26
CA THR A 107 0.98 14.27 -3.59
C THR A 107 -0.37 14.25 -4.27
N GLY A 108 -1.39 14.82 -3.64
CA GLY A 108 -2.63 15.10 -4.35
C GLY A 108 -2.27 15.90 -5.60
N ARG A 109 -2.57 15.38 -6.80
CA ARG A 109 -2.36 16.09 -8.06
C ARG A 109 -3.12 17.42 -7.98
N VAL A 110 -2.41 18.52 -7.71
CA VAL A 110 -2.82 19.84 -8.20
C VAL A 110 -2.43 19.82 -9.68
N GLY A 111 -3.44 19.66 -10.54
CA GLY A 111 -3.27 19.42 -11.96
C GLY A 111 -2.27 20.36 -12.62
N GLY A 112 -1.34 19.77 -13.36
CA GLY A 112 -0.50 20.47 -14.33
C GLY A 112 -1.36 20.94 -15.50
N GLY A 113 -2.02 22.07 -15.34
CA GLY A 113 -2.48 22.88 -16.45
C GLY A 113 -1.29 23.67 -16.99
N ARG A 114 -0.75 23.27 -18.14
CA ARG A 114 0.07 24.20 -18.94
C ARG A 114 -0.85 25.36 -19.33
N CYS A 115 -0.66 26.54 -18.74
CA CYS A 115 -1.19 27.76 -19.32
C CYS A 115 -0.52 27.95 -20.69
N ALA A 116 -1.24 27.59 -21.75
CA ALA A 116 -0.93 28.06 -23.07
C ALA A 116 -1.08 29.58 -23.06
N TYR A 117 0.03 30.31 -23.21
CA TYR A 117 -0.04 31.68 -23.70
C TYR A 117 -0.41 31.59 -25.17
N GLY A 118 -1.72 31.63 -25.45
CA GLY A 118 -2.21 32.00 -26.77
C GLY A 118 -1.91 33.47 -26.99
N GLY A 119 -1.03 33.76 -27.95
CA GLY A 119 -0.97 35.09 -28.54
C GLY A 119 -2.18 35.26 -29.46
N LEU A 120 -2.86 36.40 -29.38
CA LEU A 120 -3.52 37.15 -30.45
C LEU A 120 -4.03 38.47 -29.86
N GLU A 121 -3.23 39.54 -29.97
CA GLU A 121 -3.52 40.85 -30.60
C GLU A 121 -2.27 41.75 -30.48
#